data_AF-A0A2P4Y1S3-F1
#
_entry.id   AF-A0A2P4Y1S3-F1
#
_cell.length_a   1.000
_cell.length_b   1.000
_cell.length_c   1.000
_cell.angle_alpha   90.00
_cell.angle_beta   90.00
_cell.angle_gamma   90.00
#
_symmetry.space_group_name_H-M   'P 1'
#
loop_
_entity.id
_entity.type
_entity.pdbx_description
1 polymer ?
#
loop_
_entity_poly.entity_id
_entity_poly.type
_entity_poly.pdbx_seq_one_letter_code
_entity_poly.pdbx_strand_id
1 'polypeptide(L)'
;MVRESKSPHSMPTFCVRKPNGNWRLVHAYNKLNNATVPAQTPIPRKDVLLELFAIQRTGSTTANRLVTHLLRSLGDFAQTYFDDVFIRRRAIKRLNGYEGSFETFTVSKVMMAGGIHVNVAKRIFVSEEIKYFCL
;
A
#
# COMPACT_ATOMS: atom_id res chain seq x y z
N MET A 1 -6.92 13.20 -10.66
CA MET A 1 -7.19 14.59 -11.11
C MET A 1 -8.59 14.98 -10.64
N VAL A 2 -8.73 16.10 -9.93
CA VAL A 2 -10.05 16.61 -9.50
C VAL A 2 -10.57 17.55 -10.60
N ARG A 3 -11.87 17.47 -10.91
CA ARG A 3 -12.54 18.34 -11.89
C ARG A 3 -13.89 18.78 -11.35
N GLU A 4 -14.40 19.91 -11.86
CA GLU A 4 -15.76 20.35 -11.57
C GLU A 4 -16.78 19.27 -11.95
N SER A 5 -17.82 19.12 -11.14
CA SER A 5 -18.86 18.12 -11.36
C SER A 5 -20.23 18.71 -11.08
N LYS A 6 -21.25 18.21 -11.79
CA LYS A 6 -22.67 18.50 -11.55
C LYS A 6 -23.35 17.37 -10.76
N SER A 7 -22.59 16.70 -9.89
CA SER A 7 -23.09 15.55 -9.11
C SER A 7 -24.25 16.00 -8.20
N PRO A 8 -25.34 15.21 -8.11
CA PRO A 8 -26.40 15.47 -7.15
C PRO A 8 -25.97 15.20 -5.69
N HIS A 9 -24.80 14.59 -5.50
CA HIS A 9 -24.22 14.28 -4.20
C HIS A 9 -22.96 15.11 -3.94
N SER A 10 -22.89 15.69 -2.75
CA SER A 10 -21.73 16.43 -2.24
C SER A 10 -21.40 15.99 -0.82
N MET A 11 -20.19 16.31 -0.36
CA MET A 11 -19.74 16.02 0.99
C MET A 11 -19.04 17.24 1.58
N PRO A 12 -19.25 17.58 2.86
CA PRO A 12 -18.54 18.68 3.48
C PRO A 12 -17.04 18.41 3.44
N THR A 13 -16.31 19.49 3.18
CA THR A 13 -14.86 19.48 3.02
C THR A 13 -14.26 20.47 4.01
N PHE A 14 -13.26 20.04 4.76
CA PHE A 14 -12.65 20.83 5.83
C PHE A 14 -11.13 20.77 5.76
N CYS A 15 -10.48 21.82 6.24
CA CYS A 15 -9.03 21.89 6.36
C CYS A 15 -8.61 21.45 7.78
N VAL A 16 -7.72 20.46 7.86
CA VAL A 16 -7.16 19.98 9.13
C VAL A 16 -5.67 20.26 9.16
N ARG A 17 -5.17 20.74 10.30
CA ARG A 17 -3.73 20.95 10.51
C ARG A 17 -3.07 19.65 10.95
N LYS A 18 -1.98 19.27 10.28
CA LYS A 18 -1.12 18.13 10.66
C LYS A 18 -0.21 18.53 11.84
N PRO A 19 0.30 17.56 12.61
CA PRO A 19 1.29 17.82 13.67
C PRO A 19 2.56 18.54 13.18
N ASN A 20 2.95 18.32 11.92
CA ASN A 20 4.07 19.02 11.29
C ASN A 20 3.74 20.45 10.80
N GLY A 21 2.59 21.00 11.20
CA GLY A 21 2.15 22.35 10.85
C GLY A 21 1.46 22.51 9.49
N ASN A 22 1.58 21.52 8.60
CA ASN A 22 1.00 21.58 7.25
C ASN A 22 -0.53 21.35 7.25
N TRP A 23 -1.24 22.00 6.33
CA TRP A 23 -2.67 21.78 6.14
C TRP A 23 -2.94 20.55 5.25
N ARG A 24 -4.07 19.87 5.50
CA ARG A 24 -4.66 18.88 4.57
C ARG A 24 -6.14 19.15 4.40
N LEU A 25 -6.62 19.00 3.18
CA LEU A 25 -8.04 18.95 2.90
C LEU A 25 -8.58 17.57 3.28
N VAL A 26 -9.74 17.52 3.93
CA VAL A 26 -10.41 16.29 4.34
C VAL A 26 -11.86 16.37 3.89
N HIS A 27 -12.32 15.32 3.21
CA HIS A 27 -13.71 15.15 2.82
C HIS A 27 -14.39 14.18 3.78
N ALA A 28 -15.55 14.55 4.33
CA ALA A 28 -16.23 13.77 5.36
C ALA A 28 -17.06 12.61 4.81
N TYR A 29 -16.46 11.57 4.24
CA TYR A 29 -17.19 10.49 3.52
C TYR A 29 -18.13 9.60 4.37
N ASN A 30 -18.40 9.91 5.63
CA ASN A 30 -19.16 9.07 6.57
C ASN A 30 -20.53 8.63 6.01
N LYS A 31 -21.32 9.58 5.45
CA LYS A 31 -22.64 9.25 4.87
C LYS A 31 -22.52 8.34 3.64
N LEU A 32 -21.55 8.60 2.78
CA LEU A 32 -21.29 7.79 1.58
C LEU A 32 -20.83 6.39 1.95
N ASN A 33 -19.92 6.28 2.92
CA ASN A 33 -19.40 5.00 3.39
C ASN A 33 -20.50 4.12 4.01
N ASN A 34 -21.48 4.71 4.70
CA ASN A 34 -22.62 3.98 5.26
C ASN A 34 -23.60 3.48 4.19
N ALA A 35 -23.76 4.24 3.10
CA ALA A 35 -24.60 3.84 1.96
C ALA A 35 -23.90 2.85 1.01
N THR A 36 -22.58 2.73 1.09
CA THR A 36 -21.79 1.86 0.20
C THR A 36 -21.73 0.45 0.76
N VAL A 37 -22.03 -0.55 -0.08
CA VAL A 37 -21.86 -1.96 0.28
C VAL A 37 -20.39 -2.21 0.66
N PRO A 38 -20.10 -2.69 1.88
CA PRO A 38 -18.73 -3.01 2.26
C PRO A 38 -18.17 -4.07 1.31
N ALA A 39 -16.90 -3.93 0.91
CA ALA A 39 -16.24 -5.01 0.21
C ALA A 39 -16.33 -6.27 1.07
N GLN A 40 -16.76 -7.39 0.47
CA GLN A 40 -17.13 -8.64 1.16
C GLN A 40 -15.98 -9.34 1.89
N THR A 41 -14.84 -8.67 1.95
CA THR A 41 -13.61 -9.29 2.37
C THR A 41 -12.88 -8.29 3.30
N PRO A 42 -12.60 -8.52 4.60
CA PRO A 42 -11.72 -7.69 5.48
C PRO A 42 -10.18 -7.98 5.51
N ILE A 43 -9.33 -6.97 5.75
CA ILE A 43 -7.85 -7.12 5.82
C ILE A 43 -7.50 -8.15 6.88
N PRO A 44 -6.68 -9.15 6.55
CA PRO A 44 -6.03 -9.92 7.59
C PRO A 44 -5.33 -8.96 8.57
N ARG A 45 -5.59 -9.14 9.87
CA ARG A 45 -4.80 -8.44 10.89
C ARG A 45 -3.33 -8.81 10.73
N LYS A 46 -2.43 -7.95 11.19
CA LYS A 46 -0.97 -8.14 11.09
C LYS A 46 -0.51 -9.55 11.49
N ASP A 47 -1.17 -10.13 12.50
CA ASP A 47 -0.84 -11.44 13.08
C ASP A 47 -1.22 -12.62 12.16
N VAL A 48 -2.07 -12.37 11.16
CA VAL A 48 -2.62 -13.36 10.21
C VAL A 48 -1.95 -13.25 8.82
N LEU A 49 -1.08 -12.25 8.61
CA LEU A 49 -0.43 -12.00 7.31
C LEU A 49 0.58 -13.06 6.89
N LEU A 50 1.08 -13.85 7.84
CA LEU A 50 1.89 -15.03 7.53
C LEU A 50 1.05 -16.19 7.00
N GLU A 51 -0.28 -16.21 7.24
CA GLU A 51 -1.13 -17.35 6.92
C GLU A 51 -2.21 -17.13 5.87
N LEU A 52 -2.77 -15.92 5.66
CA LEU A 52 -3.94 -15.82 4.76
C LEU A 52 -3.92 -14.65 3.78
N PHE A 53 -4.05 -15.06 2.52
CA PHE A 53 -4.32 -14.26 1.33
C PHE A 53 -5.74 -13.73 1.31
N ALA A 54 -5.83 -12.56 0.68
CA ALA A 54 -7.03 -11.83 0.34
C ALA A 54 -7.71 -11.17 1.54
N ILE A 55 -8.59 -10.22 1.20
CA ILE A 55 -9.74 -9.74 1.96
C ILE A 55 -9.46 -8.30 2.53
N GLN A 56 -10.16 -7.18 2.15
CA GLN A 56 -10.09 -5.75 2.67
C GLN A 56 -11.33 -4.84 2.33
N ARG A 57 -11.61 -3.67 3.00
CA ARG A 57 -12.66 -2.62 2.70
C ARG A 57 -12.31 -1.51 1.65
N THR A 58 -13.29 -1.22 0.79
CA THR A 58 -13.27 -0.64 -0.59
C THR A 58 -12.09 0.25 -1.00
N GLY A 59 -11.70 1.29 -0.25
CA GLY A 59 -10.60 2.18 -0.65
C GLY A 59 -9.22 1.51 -0.59
N SER A 60 -8.79 1.16 0.63
CA SER A 60 -7.51 0.47 0.86
C SER A 60 -7.44 -0.90 0.19
N THR A 61 -8.58 -1.56 -0.04
CA THR A 61 -8.66 -2.85 -0.76
C THR A 61 -8.33 -2.70 -2.21
N THR A 62 -8.87 -1.67 -2.84
CA THR A 62 -8.77 -1.54 -4.28
C THR A 62 -7.32 -1.24 -4.62
N ALA A 63 -6.68 -0.33 -3.85
CA ALA A 63 -5.25 -0.10 -3.94
C ALA A 63 -4.44 -1.39 -3.71
N ASN A 64 -4.63 -2.07 -2.58
CA ASN A 64 -3.86 -3.28 -2.27
C ASN A 64 -4.11 -4.39 -3.31
N ARG A 65 -5.35 -4.64 -3.74
CA ARG A 65 -5.68 -5.62 -4.80
C ARG A 65 -5.01 -5.29 -6.12
N LEU A 66 -4.95 -4.02 -6.52
CA LEU A 66 -4.26 -3.60 -7.74
C LEU A 66 -2.76 -3.91 -7.64
N VAL A 67 -2.12 -3.55 -6.53
CA VAL A 67 -0.69 -3.82 -6.30
C VAL A 67 -0.43 -5.33 -6.22
N THR A 68 -1.26 -6.10 -5.50
CA THR A 68 -1.17 -7.56 -5.44
C THR A 68 -1.32 -8.18 -6.83
N HIS A 69 -2.24 -7.67 -7.65
CA HIS A 69 -2.45 -8.16 -9.01
C HIS A 69 -1.24 -7.88 -9.91
N LEU A 70 -0.67 -6.68 -9.83
CA LEU A 70 0.55 -6.31 -10.56
C LEU A 70 1.76 -7.16 -10.14
N LEU A 71 1.89 -7.45 -8.85
CA LEU A 71 3.01 -8.21 -8.28
C LEU A 71 2.75 -9.71 -8.23
N ARG A 72 1.65 -10.21 -8.82
CA ARG A 72 1.28 -11.64 -8.76
C ARG A 72 2.37 -12.56 -9.27
N SER A 73 3.08 -12.16 -10.33
CA SER A 73 4.22 -12.92 -10.88
C SER A 73 5.48 -12.89 -10.00
N LEU A 74 5.53 -11.97 -9.03
CA LEU A 74 6.62 -11.81 -8.07
C LEU A 74 6.22 -12.27 -6.65
N GLY A 75 5.06 -12.91 -6.50
CA GLY A 75 4.44 -13.24 -5.22
C GLY A 75 5.29 -14.12 -4.29
N ASP A 76 6.25 -14.86 -4.84
CA ASP A 76 7.19 -15.69 -4.08
C ASP A 76 8.03 -14.86 -3.10
N PHE A 77 8.37 -13.64 -3.50
CA PHE A 77 9.30 -12.76 -2.76
C PHE A 77 8.76 -11.34 -2.53
N ALA A 78 7.66 -10.94 -3.16
CA ALA A 78 7.02 -9.65 -2.96
C ALA A 78 5.61 -9.83 -2.37
N GLN A 79 5.37 -9.26 -1.19
CA GLN A 79 4.09 -9.34 -0.49
C GLN A 79 3.57 -7.94 -0.21
N THR A 80 2.27 -7.71 -0.41
CA THR A 80 1.64 -6.40 -0.21
C THR A 80 0.76 -6.41 1.03
N TYR A 81 0.76 -5.30 1.77
CA TYR A 81 -0.12 -5.10 2.91
C TYR A 81 -0.49 -3.63 3.05
N PHE A 82 -1.78 -3.31 2.92
CA PHE A 82 -2.27 -1.94 3.02
C PHE A 82 -1.55 -1.00 2.03
N ASP A 83 -0.65 -0.15 2.54
CA ASP A 83 0.12 0.82 1.75
C ASP A 83 1.58 0.34 1.51
N ASP A 84 1.97 -0.81 2.08
CA ASP A 84 3.35 -1.26 2.14
C ASP A 84 3.59 -2.51 1.29
N VAL A 85 4.78 -2.58 0.69
CA VAL A 85 5.24 -3.73 -0.09
C VAL A 85 6.51 -4.28 0.56
N PHE A 86 6.43 -5.52 1.02
CA PHE A 86 7.52 -6.27 1.59
C PHE A 86 8.23 -7.07 0.51
N ILE A 87 9.55 -6.95 0.45
CA ILE A 87 10.39 -7.69 -0.49
C ILE A 87 11.31 -8.58 0.34
N ARG A 88 11.05 -9.89 0.30
CA ARG A 88 11.90 -10.90 0.92
C ARG A 88 13.05 -11.21 -0.02
N ARG A 89 14.26 -11.28 0.52
CA ARG A 89 15.42 -11.76 -0.25
C ARG A 89 15.37 -13.28 -0.30
N ARG A 90 15.55 -13.87 -1.49
CA ARG A 90 15.77 -15.32 -1.58
C ARG A 90 17.17 -15.61 -1.05
N ALA A 91 17.30 -16.48 -0.06
CA ALA A 91 18.60 -16.86 0.50
C ALA A 91 19.40 -17.70 -0.52
N ILE A 92 20.01 -17.05 -1.51
CA ILE A 92 20.94 -17.68 -2.42
C ILE A 92 22.32 -17.62 -1.76
N LYS A 93 22.87 -18.78 -1.39
CA LYS A 93 24.29 -18.90 -1.03
C LYS A 93 25.12 -18.51 -2.26
N ARG A 94 25.70 -17.30 -2.31
CA ARG A 94 26.95 -17.04 -3.04
C ARG A 94 27.58 -15.68 -2.70
N LEU A 95 28.89 -15.71 -2.87
CA LEU A 95 29.90 -14.74 -2.44
C LEU A 95 29.70 -13.34 -3.02
N ASN A 96 30.22 -12.35 -2.28
CA ASN A 96 30.54 -10.97 -2.70
C ASN A 96 29.45 -9.91 -2.50
N GLY A 97 29.29 -9.46 -1.25
CA GLY A 97 29.47 -8.06 -0.84
C GLY A 97 28.51 -6.95 -1.30
N TYR A 98 27.95 -6.93 -2.51
CA TYR A 98 27.23 -5.75 -3.01
C TYR A 98 26.12 -6.11 -4.03
N GLU A 99 25.06 -6.79 -3.60
CA GLU A 99 23.83 -6.94 -4.42
C GLU A 99 22.58 -7.03 -3.55
N GLY A 100 22.16 -5.90 -2.95
CA GLY A 100 20.88 -5.77 -2.26
C GLY A 100 19.72 -5.35 -3.17
N SER A 101 19.90 -5.35 -4.50
CA SER A 101 19.10 -4.52 -5.40
C SER A 101 18.23 -5.25 -6.42
N PHE A 102 18.45 -6.54 -6.75
CA PHE A 102 17.77 -7.14 -7.90
C PHE A 102 16.25 -7.30 -7.69
N GLU A 103 15.81 -7.94 -6.61
CA GLU A 103 14.38 -8.13 -6.32
C GLU A 103 13.67 -6.78 -6.12
N THR A 104 14.31 -5.87 -5.38
CA THR A 104 13.78 -4.53 -5.11
C THR A 104 13.65 -3.70 -6.37
N PHE A 105 14.63 -3.77 -7.27
CA PHE A 105 14.61 -3.08 -8.56
C PHE A 105 13.53 -3.66 -9.47
N THR A 106 13.40 -4.98 -9.50
CA THR A 106 12.37 -5.68 -10.29
C THR A 106 10.96 -5.29 -9.86
N VAL A 107 10.68 -5.32 -8.55
CA VAL A 107 9.39 -4.88 -7.99
C VAL A 107 9.12 -3.41 -8.32
N SER A 108 10.13 -2.55 -8.16
CA SER A 108 10.01 -1.12 -8.49
C SER A 108 9.67 -0.89 -9.96
N LYS A 109 10.29 -1.64 -10.88
CA LYS A 109 10.02 -1.58 -12.32
C LYS A 109 8.59 -2.01 -12.64
N VAL A 110 8.12 -3.11 -12.08
CA VAL A 110 6.75 -3.61 -12.31
C VAL A 110 5.72 -2.61 -11.77
N MET A 111 5.94 -2.06 -10.58
CA MET A 111 5.06 -1.02 -10.02
C MET A 111 5.01 0.22 -10.91
N MET A 112 6.17 0.70 -11.38
CA MET A 112 6.26 1.87 -12.25
C MET A 112 5.58 1.65 -13.61
N ALA A 113 5.76 0.46 -14.21
CA ALA A 113 5.04 0.08 -15.44
C ALA A 113 3.52 0.04 -15.24
N GLY A 114 3.05 -0.31 -14.04
CA GLY A 114 1.65 -0.22 -13.63
C GLY A 114 1.17 1.19 -13.24
N GLY A 115 2.01 2.22 -13.40
CA GLY A 115 1.69 3.61 -13.04
C GLY A 115 1.81 3.93 -11.54
N ILE A 116 2.33 2.99 -10.73
CA ILE A 116 2.48 3.15 -9.28
C ILE A 116 3.90 3.61 -8.96
N HIS A 117 4.00 4.75 -8.27
CA HIS A 117 5.27 5.36 -7.90
C HIS A 117 5.59 5.08 -6.44
N VAL A 118 6.82 4.61 -6.17
CA VAL A 118 7.27 4.31 -4.81
C VAL A 118 7.76 5.59 -4.13
N ASN A 119 7.34 5.82 -2.88
CA ASN A 119 7.84 6.94 -2.09
C ASN A 119 9.29 6.67 -1.61
N VAL A 120 10.26 7.28 -2.29
CA VAL A 120 11.70 7.07 -2.01
C VAL A 120 12.08 7.50 -0.60
N ALA A 121 11.49 8.58 -0.08
CA ALA A 121 11.83 9.10 1.26
C ALA A 121 11.40 8.19 2.41
N LYS A 122 10.49 7.24 2.16
CA LYS A 122 10.01 6.27 3.15
C LYS A 122 10.53 4.85 2.92
N ARG A 123 11.44 4.65 1.97
CA ARG A 123 11.95 3.32 1.64
C ARG A 123 12.99 2.87 2.67
N ILE A 124 12.85 1.64 3.16
CA ILE A 124 13.81 0.97 4.04
C ILE A 124 14.45 -0.16 3.25
N PHE A 125 15.78 -0.21 3.20
CA PHE A 125 16.55 -1.27 2.54
C PHE A 125 17.26 -2.13 3.57
N VAL A 126 17.34 -3.45 3.31
CA VAL A 126 18.20 -4.42 4.01
C VAL A 126 18.21 -4.22 5.52
N SER A 127 17.12 -4.59 6.17
CA SER A 127 17.01 -4.58 7.62
C SER A 127 16.68 -6.00 8.09
N GLU A 128 17.50 -6.53 9.01
CA GLU A 128 17.25 -7.83 9.67
C GLU A 128 15.97 -7.76 10.52
N GLU A 129 15.63 -6.56 11.02
CA GLU A 129 14.40 -6.25 11.75
C GLU A 129 13.76 -4.97 11.19
N ILE A 130 12.76 -5.11 10.33
CA ILE A 130 11.96 -3.96 9.92
C ILE A 130 11.00 -3.61 11.07
N LYS A 131 11.28 -2.53 11.81
CA LYS A 131 10.32 -1.94 12.75
C LYS A 131 9.11 -1.41 12.00
N TYR A 132 8.08 -2.25 11.87
CA TYR A 132 6.76 -1.83 11.45
C TYR A 132 5.87 -1.67 12.67
N PHE A 133 5.34 -0.45 12.82
CA PHE A 133 4.51 0.03 13.93
C PHE A 133 5.23 0.23 15.28
N CYS A 134 4.99 1.39 15.91
CA CYS A 134 5.35 1.67 17.30
C CYS A 134 4.75 0.59 18.22
N LEU A 135 5.61 -0.22 18.80
CA LEU A 135 5.61 -0.47 20.23
C LEU A 135 6.89 0.13 20.80
#